data_AF-A0A1G1E571-F1
#
_entry.id   AF-A0A1G1E571-F1
#
_cell.length_a   1.000
_cell.length_b   1.000
_cell.length_c   1.000
_cell.angle_alpha   90.00
_cell.angle_beta   90.00
_cell.angle_gamma   90.00
#
_symmetry.space_group_name_H-M   'P 1'
#
loop_
_entity.id
_entity.type
_entity.pdbx_description
1 polymer ?
#
loop_
_entity_poly.entity_id
_entity_poly.type
_entity_poly.pdbx_seq_one_letter_code
_entity_poly.pdbx_strand_id
1 'polypeptide(L)'
;MHIAIPEVNETLSKLMDVECKFDGMTQTISKWVMEHQNETKKNRNLLTARTPENDIKILNIFLRDLLVRAIKGEMGLRVYKELITTIKDKSDLRETNYRMLLKNANYRWGVDDGSRVISAVVSCIKSDLHWDWNSYIEQAEKQKENNYQNDPILHIKNISFKLRDLALSNFSPHYAAFDLHVTRVLTRIGWLNYGFSLVGNNDLECPVLQE
;
A
#
# COMPACT_ATOMS: atom_id res chain seq x y z
N MET A 1 35.30 -7.26 2.20
CA MET A 1 34.46 -8.24 1.49
C MET A 1 34.00 -7.57 0.22
N HIS A 2 34.46 -8.04 -0.93
CA HIS A 2 34.09 -7.48 -2.24
C HIS A 2 32.80 -8.17 -2.69
N ILE A 3 31.75 -7.40 -2.98
CA ILE A 3 30.44 -7.90 -3.39
C ILE A 3 30.20 -7.39 -4.81
N ALA A 4 30.04 -8.31 -5.76
CA ALA A 4 29.56 -7.97 -7.10
C ALA A 4 28.06 -7.65 -7.02
N ILE A 5 27.63 -6.58 -7.67
CA ILE A 5 26.19 -6.26 -7.79
C ILE A 5 25.55 -7.40 -8.59
N PRO A 6 24.53 -8.08 -8.06
CA PRO A 6 23.92 -9.18 -8.77
C PRO A 6 23.05 -8.68 -9.92
N GLU A 7 23.09 -9.41 -11.03
CA GLU A 7 22.28 -9.10 -12.21
C GLU A 7 20.79 -9.16 -11.87
N VAL A 8 20.07 -8.07 -12.17
CA VAL A 8 18.69 -7.86 -11.73
C VAL A 8 17.76 -8.95 -12.29
N ASN A 9 17.84 -9.20 -13.59
CA ASN A 9 16.96 -10.15 -14.28
C ASN A 9 17.21 -11.59 -13.80
N GLU A 10 18.46 -11.96 -13.58
CA GLU A 10 18.81 -13.29 -13.06
C GLU A 10 18.29 -13.49 -11.64
N THR A 11 18.47 -12.48 -10.79
CA THR A 11 18.01 -12.49 -9.40
C THR A 11 16.48 -12.56 -9.32
N LEU A 12 15.76 -11.78 -10.14
CA LEU A 12 14.30 -11.85 -10.23
C LEU A 12 13.83 -13.22 -10.68
N SER A 13 14.43 -13.79 -11.74
CA SER A 13 14.06 -15.11 -12.23
C SER A 13 14.20 -16.18 -11.15
N LYS A 14 15.27 -16.14 -10.36
CA LYS A 14 15.49 -17.07 -9.24
C LYS A 14 14.50 -16.85 -8.09
N LEU A 15 14.13 -15.60 -7.81
CA LEU A 15 13.14 -15.28 -6.77
C LEU A 15 11.73 -15.77 -7.12
N MET A 16 11.35 -15.74 -8.40
CA MET A 16 10.00 -16.10 -8.83
C MET A 16 9.59 -17.54 -8.47
N ASP A 17 10.54 -18.45 -8.37
CA ASP A 17 10.30 -19.87 -8.04
C ASP A 17 10.33 -20.17 -6.54
N VAL A 18 10.73 -19.19 -5.70
CA VAL A 18 10.76 -19.36 -4.24
C VAL A 18 9.33 -19.54 -3.71
N GLU A 19 9.10 -20.63 -2.99
CA GLU A 19 7.84 -20.86 -2.28
C GLU A 19 7.79 -20.08 -0.97
N CYS A 20 6.66 -19.44 -0.70
CA CYS A 20 6.40 -18.78 0.57
C CYS A 20 4.98 -19.09 1.06
N LYS A 21 4.84 -19.09 2.40
CA LYS A 21 3.59 -19.41 3.08
C LYS A 21 2.96 -18.14 3.66
N PHE A 22 1.70 -17.91 3.32
CA PHE A 22 0.88 -16.81 3.86
C PHE A 22 -0.57 -17.30 4.04
N ASP A 23 -1.16 -16.96 5.19
CA ASP A 23 -2.55 -17.32 5.55
C ASP A 23 -2.91 -18.81 5.31
N GLY A 24 -2.01 -19.71 5.69
CA GLY A 24 -2.20 -21.16 5.53
C GLY A 24 -1.93 -21.71 4.13
N MET A 25 -1.73 -20.87 3.11
CA MET A 25 -1.42 -21.28 1.74
C MET A 25 0.08 -21.16 1.47
N THR A 26 0.64 -22.14 0.76
CA THR A 26 2.03 -22.12 0.26
C THR A 26 2.01 -22.05 -1.26
N GLN A 27 2.69 -21.07 -1.85
CA GLN A 27 2.88 -20.99 -3.29
C GLN A 27 4.10 -20.14 -3.65
N THR A 28 4.50 -20.19 -4.91
CA THR A 28 5.65 -19.45 -5.44
C THR A 28 5.40 -17.94 -5.43
N ILE A 29 6.47 -17.14 -5.34
CA ILE A 29 6.40 -15.68 -5.50
C ILE A 29 5.73 -15.31 -6.83
N SER A 30 6.01 -16.03 -7.92
CA SER A 30 5.35 -15.83 -9.22
C SER A 30 3.83 -15.95 -9.14
N LYS A 31 3.30 -16.93 -8.41
CA LYS A 31 1.86 -17.10 -8.21
C LYS A 31 1.26 -15.94 -7.40
N TRP A 32 1.90 -15.55 -6.30
CA TRP A 32 1.48 -14.38 -5.53
C TRP A 32 1.45 -13.09 -6.36
N VAL A 33 2.46 -12.88 -7.21
CA VAL A 33 2.52 -11.71 -8.11
C VAL A 33 1.38 -11.74 -9.13
N MET A 34 1.13 -12.89 -9.78
CA MET A 34 0.03 -13.03 -10.73
C MET A 34 -1.34 -12.80 -10.09
N GLU A 35 -1.56 -13.33 -8.89
CA GLU A 35 -2.79 -13.09 -8.13
C GLU A 35 -2.96 -11.61 -7.80
N HIS A 36 -1.91 -10.96 -7.31
CA HIS A 36 -1.96 -9.53 -7.03
C HIS A 36 -2.27 -8.71 -8.28
N GLN A 37 -1.64 -8.99 -9.43
CA GLN A 37 -1.94 -8.34 -10.69
C GLN A 37 -3.40 -8.55 -11.14
N ASN A 38 -3.95 -9.75 -10.91
CA ASN A 38 -5.35 -10.03 -11.22
C ASN A 38 -6.30 -9.27 -10.29
N GLU A 39 -5.98 -9.17 -9.00
CA GLU A 39 -6.74 -8.35 -8.04
C GLU A 39 -6.67 -6.87 -8.41
N THR A 40 -5.51 -6.35 -8.81
CA THR A 40 -5.39 -4.96 -9.29
C THR A 40 -6.29 -4.72 -10.51
N LYS A 41 -6.34 -5.66 -11.47
CA LYS A 41 -7.27 -5.56 -12.62
C LYS A 41 -8.74 -5.56 -12.18
N LYS A 42 -9.13 -6.43 -11.24
CA LYS A 42 -10.49 -6.46 -10.70
C LYS A 42 -10.85 -5.15 -10.00
N ASN A 43 -9.94 -4.62 -9.19
CA ASN A 43 -10.12 -3.35 -8.49
C ASN A 43 -10.25 -2.17 -9.46
N ARG A 44 -9.47 -2.16 -10.56
CA ARG A 44 -9.64 -1.14 -11.61
C ARG A 44 -11.01 -1.19 -12.28
N ASN A 45 -11.63 -2.36 -12.41
CA ASN A 45 -13.00 -2.45 -12.93
C ASN A 45 -14.03 -1.79 -12.00
N LEU A 46 -13.72 -1.56 -10.72
CA LEU A 46 -14.59 -0.79 -9.83
C LEU A 46 -14.55 0.71 -10.16
N LEU A 47 -13.44 1.22 -10.71
CA LEU A 47 -13.25 2.63 -11.05
C LEU A 47 -14.08 3.05 -12.28
N THR A 48 -14.37 2.11 -13.18
CA THR A 48 -15.07 2.41 -14.45
C THR A 48 -16.57 2.61 -14.25
N ALA A 49 -17.17 1.94 -13.26
CA ALA A 49 -18.58 2.08 -12.92
C ALA A 49 -18.74 2.96 -11.67
N ARG A 50 -19.02 4.25 -11.89
CA ARG A 50 -19.22 5.27 -10.83
C ARG A 50 -20.54 5.06 -10.07
N THR A 51 -20.65 4.00 -9.30
CA THR A 51 -21.81 3.73 -8.44
C THR A 51 -21.48 3.95 -6.96
N PRO A 52 -22.45 4.36 -6.13
CA PRO A 52 -22.23 4.51 -4.69
C PRO A 52 -21.71 3.25 -3.99
N GLU A 53 -22.07 2.06 -4.48
CA GLU A 53 -21.59 0.79 -3.94
C GLU A 53 -20.11 0.56 -4.27
N ASN A 54 -19.69 0.91 -5.49
CA ASN A 54 -18.28 0.81 -5.88
C ASN A 54 -17.42 1.81 -5.12
N ASP A 55 -17.92 3.03 -4.90
CA ASP A 55 -17.24 4.04 -4.09
C ASP A 55 -16.89 3.51 -2.69
N ILE A 56 -17.82 2.80 -2.05
CA ILE A 56 -17.60 2.23 -0.72
C ILE A 56 -16.67 1.02 -0.76
N LYS A 57 -16.77 0.17 -1.79
CA LYS A 57 -15.82 -0.94 -1.98
C LYS A 57 -14.39 -0.42 -2.13
N ILE A 58 -14.19 0.58 -2.98
CA ILE A 58 -12.89 1.22 -3.20
C ILE A 58 -12.40 1.84 -1.89
N LEU A 59 -13.24 2.61 -1.19
CA LEU A 59 -12.92 3.19 0.11
C LEU A 59 -12.47 2.12 1.12
N ASN A 60 -13.20 1.00 1.23
CA ASN A 60 -12.88 -0.06 2.18
C ASN A 60 -11.54 -0.75 1.87
N ILE A 61 -11.24 -0.98 0.58
CA ILE A 61 -9.91 -1.48 0.15
C ILE A 61 -8.82 -0.48 0.54
N PHE A 62 -9.06 0.80 0.29
CA PHE A 62 -8.11 1.87 0.57
C PHE A 62 -7.86 2.02 2.08
N LEU A 63 -8.91 2.10 2.89
CA LEU A 63 -8.85 2.24 4.35
C LEU A 63 -8.16 1.06 5.02
N ARG A 64 -8.37 -0.17 4.53
CA ARG A 64 -7.66 -1.35 5.03
C ARG A 64 -6.16 -1.09 5.10
N ASP A 65 -5.58 -0.60 4.02
CA ASP A 65 -4.13 -0.44 3.89
C ASP A 65 -3.62 0.80 4.60
N LEU A 66 -4.39 1.90 4.59
CA LEU A 66 -4.08 3.08 5.39
C LEU A 66 -4.06 2.77 6.90
N LEU A 67 -4.83 1.78 7.35
CA LEU A 67 -4.86 1.36 8.76
C LEU A 67 -3.78 0.31 9.09
N VAL A 68 -3.03 -0.23 8.12
CA VAL A 68 -1.96 -1.24 8.36
C VAL A 68 -0.64 -0.55 8.77
N ARG A 69 -0.71 0.34 9.76
CA ARG A 69 0.48 0.96 10.36
C ARG A 69 1.30 -0.08 11.14
N ALA A 70 2.40 -0.58 10.57
CA ALA A 70 3.31 -1.52 11.26
C ALA A 70 2.59 -2.68 11.98
N ILE A 71 1.56 -3.23 11.34
CA ILE A 71 0.79 -4.37 11.84
C ILE A 71 1.21 -5.64 11.10
N LYS A 72 1.11 -6.80 11.77
CA LYS A 72 1.21 -8.11 11.11
C LYS A 72 0.13 -8.20 10.01
N GLY A 73 0.46 -8.77 8.85
CA GLY A 73 -0.45 -8.84 7.69
C GLY A 73 -1.83 -9.44 8.00
N GLU A 74 -1.90 -10.42 8.92
CA GLU A 74 -3.14 -11.05 9.40
C GLU A 74 -4.16 -10.07 10.01
N MET A 75 -3.70 -8.91 10.50
CA MET A 75 -4.61 -7.89 11.04
C MET A 75 -5.23 -7.03 9.94
N GLY A 76 -4.56 -6.85 8.81
CA GLY A 76 -5.14 -6.17 7.65
C GLY A 76 -6.40 -6.91 7.17
N LEU A 77 -6.35 -8.25 7.16
CA LEU A 77 -7.52 -9.08 6.83
C LEU A 77 -8.67 -8.88 7.82
N ARG A 78 -8.40 -8.79 9.13
CA ARG A 78 -9.43 -8.55 10.15
C ARG A 78 -10.07 -7.18 10.02
N VAL A 79 -9.26 -6.13 9.85
CA VAL A 79 -9.76 -4.77 9.62
C VAL A 79 -10.63 -4.74 8.36
N TYR A 80 -10.19 -5.38 7.28
CA TYR A 80 -10.98 -5.43 6.04
C TYR A 80 -12.33 -6.13 6.21
N LYS A 81 -12.35 -7.28 6.90
CA LYS A 81 -13.60 -7.99 7.22
C LYS A 81 -14.58 -7.09 7.99
N GLU A 82 -14.10 -6.40 9.02
CA GLU A 82 -14.95 -5.50 9.79
C GLU A 82 -15.39 -4.26 8.99
N LEU A 83 -14.54 -3.72 8.11
CA LEU A 83 -14.89 -2.63 7.19
C LEU A 83 -16.06 -3.03 6.29
N ILE A 84 -15.98 -4.16 5.57
CA ILE A 84 -17.04 -4.57 4.64
C ILE A 84 -18.33 -5.01 5.34
N THR A 85 -18.25 -5.45 6.60
CA THR A 85 -19.43 -5.80 7.41
C THR A 85 -20.12 -4.56 7.99
N THR A 86 -19.36 -3.53 8.37
CA THR A 86 -19.86 -2.36 9.09
C THR A 86 -20.17 -1.15 8.20
N ILE A 87 -19.40 -0.96 7.13
CA ILE A 87 -19.51 0.17 6.20
C ILE A 87 -19.91 -0.38 4.83
N LYS A 88 -21.21 -0.48 4.58
CA LYS A 88 -21.78 -1.05 3.34
C LYS A 88 -22.18 0.03 2.35
N ASP A 89 -22.62 1.17 2.86
CA ASP A 89 -23.03 2.32 2.05
C ASP A 89 -22.52 3.66 2.63
N LYS A 90 -22.75 4.75 1.90
CA LYS A 90 -22.32 6.10 2.31
C LYS A 90 -23.02 6.59 3.58
N SER A 91 -24.20 6.06 3.92
CA SER A 91 -24.93 6.44 5.14
C SER A 91 -24.33 5.83 6.40
N ASP A 92 -23.56 4.73 6.26
CA ASP A 92 -22.80 4.09 7.34
C ASP A 92 -21.54 4.86 7.74
N LEU A 93 -21.15 5.89 6.98
CA LEU A 93 -19.97 6.73 7.21
C LEU A 93 -20.17 7.66 8.41
N ARG A 94 -20.21 7.07 9.60
CA ARG A 94 -20.43 7.73 10.88
C ARG A 94 -19.38 7.28 11.88
N GLU A 95 -18.98 8.18 12.75
CA GLU A 95 -17.94 7.91 13.76
C GLU A 95 -18.29 6.73 14.67
N THR A 96 -19.56 6.55 15.03
CA THR A 96 -20.02 5.41 15.82
C THR A 96 -19.68 4.07 15.16
N ASN A 97 -19.84 3.98 13.85
CA ASN A 97 -19.52 2.78 13.06
C ASN A 97 -18.01 2.59 12.95
N TYR A 98 -17.24 3.67 12.78
CA TYR A 98 -15.77 3.61 12.78
C TYR A 98 -15.23 3.08 14.11
N ARG A 99 -15.77 3.55 15.23
CA ARG A 99 -15.33 3.08 16.54
C ARG A 99 -15.70 1.61 16.78
N MET A 100 -16.89 1.20 16.33
CA MET A 100 -17.34 -0.19 16.40
C MET A 100 -16.44 -1.14 15.59
N LEU A 101 -16.18 -0.83 14.32
CA LEU A 101 -15.36 -1.70 13.46
C LEU A 101 -13.94 -1.86 14.01
N LEU A 102 -13.33 -0.78 14.52
CA LEU A 102 -11.97 -0.82 15.06
C LEU A 102 -11.90 -1.61 16.36
N LYS A 103 -12.95 -1.52 17.19
CA LYS A 103 -13.08 -2.33 18.41
C LYS A 103 -13.17 -3.81 18.06
N ASN A 104 -14.04 -4.18 17.13
CA ASN A 104 -14.22 -5.57 16.70
C ASN A 104 -12.96 -6.14 16.04
N ALA A 105 -12.27 -5.32 15.24
CA ALA A 105 -11.00 -5.68 14.61
C ALA A 105 -9.84 -5.80 15.61
N ASN A 106 -10.04 -5.45 16.89
CA ASN A 106 -8.99 -5.33 17.91
C ASN A 106 -7.84 -4.43 17.43
N TYR A 107 -8.19 -3.26 16.90
CA TYR A 107 -7.24 -2.36 16.27
C TYR A 107 -6.14 -1.91 17.25
N ARG A 108 -4.90 -2.31 16.93
CA ARG A 108 -3.73 -2.19 17.83
C ARG A 108 -3.43 -0.77 18.28
N TRP A 109 -3.68 0.23 17.43
CA TRP A 109 -3.33 1.63 17.70
C TRP A 109 -4.42 2.40 18.44
N GLY A 110 -5.48 1.71 18.88
CA GLY A 110 -6.56 2.32 19.63
C GLY A 110 -7.69 2.82 18.73
N VAL A 111 -8.90 2.66 19.25
CA VAL A 111 -10.15 2.98 18.55
C VAL A 111 -10.23 4.47 18.18
N ASP A 112 -9.76 5.36 19.05
CA ASP A 112 -9.85 6.81 18.86
C ASP A 112 -8.88 7.35 17.81
N ASP A 113 -7.68 6.76 17.71
CA ASP A 113 -6.71 7.14 16.69
C ASP A 113 -7.17 6.64 15.32
N GLY A 114 -7.61 5.38 15.26
CA GLY A 114 -8.13 4.80 14.03
C GLY A 114 -9.38 5.52 13.53
N SER A 115 -10.33 5.86 14.41
CA SER A 115 -11.58 6.52 14.00
C SER A 115 -11.29 7.91 13.43
N ARG A 116 -10.35 8.66 14.01
CA ARG A 116 -9.91 9.95 13.49
C ARG A 116 -9.27 9.84 12.12
N VAL A 117 -8.45 8.81 11.87
CA VAL A 117 -7.87 8.56 10.54
C VAL A 117 -8.97 8.26 9.52
N ILE A 118 -9.91 7.37 9.85
CA ILE A 118 -11.03 7.04 8.95
C ILE A 118 -11.86 8.30 8.66
N SER A 119 -12.23 9.07 9.68
CA SER A 119 -12.99 10.32 9.52
C SER A 119 -12.25 11.33 8.63
N ALA A 120 -10.94 11.50 8.81
CA ALA A 120 -10.14 12.42 7.99
C ALA A 120 -10.04 11.96 6.53
N VAL A 121 -9.87 10.65 6.29
CA VAL A 121 -9.85 10.08 4.93
C VAL A 121 -11.20 10.27 4.24
N VAL A 122 -12.30 9.94 4.93
CA VAL A 122 -13.66 10.14 4.40
C VAL A 122 -13.93 11.62 4.11
N SER A 123 -13.46 12.52 4.98
CA SER A 123 -13.55 13.97 4.74
C SER A 123 -12.81 14.36 3.48
N CYS A 124 -11.54 13.98 3.34
CA CYS A 124 -10.71 14.27 2.16
C CYS A 124 -11.34 13.75 0.86
N ILE A 125 -11.86 12.52 0.87
CA ILE A 125 -12.53 11.93 -0.29
C ILE A 125 -13.78 12.72 -0.68
N LYS A 126 -14.52 13.20 0.31
CA LYS A 126 -15.74 13.99 0.07
C LYS A 126 -15.42 15.42 -0.39
N SER A 127 -14.48 16.09 0.25
CA SER A 127 -14.18 17.51 0.04
C SER A 127 -13.21 17.77 -1.11
N ASP A 128 -12.17 16.95 -1.23
CA ASP A 128 -11.03 17.24 -2.12
C ASP A 128 -11.09 16.36 -3.37
N LEU A 129 -11.49 15.09 -3.21
CA LEU A 129 -11.58 14.14 -4.32
C LEU A 129 -12.98 14.02 -4.92
N HIS A 130 -14.00 14.53 -4.22
CA HIS A 130 -15.41 14.47 -4.62
C HIS A 130 -15.92 13.08 -5.03
N TRP A 131 -15.42 12.02 -4.38
CA TRP A 131 -15.67 10.62 -4.76
C TRP A 131 -15.21 10.23 -6.18
N ASP A 132 -14.40 11.05 -6.87
CA ASP A 132 -13.84 10.72 -8.18
C ASP A 132 -12.55 9.90 -8.04
N TRP A 133 -12.74 8.63 -7.66
CA TRP A 133 -11.64 7.68 -7.51
C TRP A 133 -10.85 7.48 -8.80
N ASN A 134 -11.52 7.48 -9.96
CA ASN A 134 -10.82 7.28 -11.23
C ASN A 134 -9.84 8.41 -11.49
N SER A 135 -10.28 9.67 -11.35
CA SER A 135 -9.41 10.83 -11.53
C SER A 135 -8.29 10.88 -10.49
N TYR A 136 -8.56 10.50 -9.23
CA TYR A 136 -7.52 10.40 -8.21
C TYR A 136 -6.43 9.38 -8.59
N ILE A 137 -6.81 8.16 -8.99
CA ILE A 137 -5.85 7.12 -9.40
C ILE A 137 -5.08 7.53 -10.66
N GLU A 138 -5.74 8.09 -11.68
CA GLU A 138 -5.07 8.57 -12.90
C GLU A 138 -4.08 9.70 -12.60
N GLN A 139 -4.42 10.61 -11.69
CA GLN A 139 -3.53 11.68 -11.27
C GLN A 139 -2.30 11.13 -10.53
N ALA A 140 -2.49 10.13 -9.67
CA ALA A 140 -1.39 9.43 -9.02
C ALA A 140 -0.49 8.73 -10.05
N GLU A 141 -1.04 8.07 -11.05
CA GLU A 141 -0.28 7.42 -12.12
C GLU A 141 0.51 8.42 -12.97
N LYS A 142 -0.08 9.57 -13.27
CA LYS A 142 0.57 10.67 -13.99
C LYS A 142 1.76 11.25 -13.21
N GLN A 143 1.69 11.22 -11.88
CA GLN A 143 2.70 11.77 -10.99
C GLN A 143 3.62 10.71 -10.36
N LYS A 144 3.61 9.46 -10.84
CA LYS A 144 4.41 8.37 -10.27
C LYS A 144 5.91 8.68 -10.17
N GLU A 145 6.47 9.39 -11.15
CA GLU A 145 7.91 9.71 -11.20
C GLU A 145 8.37 10.62 -10.06
N ASN A 146 7.47 11.43 -9.50
CA ASN A 146 7.75 12.25 -8.32
C ASN A 146 7.11 11.68 -7.04
N ASN A 147 6.58 10.45 -7.09
CA ASN A 147 5.83 9.80 -6.02
C ASN A 147 4.57 10.58 -5.57
N TYR A 148 3.99 11.42 -6.43
CA TYR A 148 2.80 12.23 -6.16
C TYR A 148 2.84 12.90 -4.76
N GLN A 149 3.85 13.75 -4.54
CA GLN A 149 4.16 14.31 -3.21
C GLN A 149 3.05 15.20 -2.62
N ASN A 150 2.26 15.85 -3.49
CA ASN A 150 1.19 16.76 -3.11
C ASN A 150 -0.18 16.06 -3.00
N ASP A 151 -0.17 14.75 -2.78
CA ASP A 151 -1.40 13.98 -2.56
C ASP A 151 -2.09 14.45 -1.27
N PRO A 152 -3.36 14.91 -1.32
CA PRO A 152 -4.12 15.34 -0.14
C PRO A 152 -4.15 14.31 0.98
N ILE A 153 -4.12 13.01 0.65
CA ILE A 153 -4.15 11.92 1.62
C ILE A 153 -2.89 11.92 2.51
N LEU A 154 -1.74 12.39 2.01
CA LEU A 154 -0.50 12.48 2.78
C LEU A 154 -0.52 13.58 3.84
N HIS A 155 -1.44 14.55 3.75
CA HIS A 155 -1.61 15.58 4.77
C HIS A 155 -2.41 15.09 6.00
N ILE A 156 -3.01 13.90 5.91
CA ILE A 156 -3.73 13.30 7.03
C ILE A 156 -2.73 12.73 8.03
N LYS A 157 -2.86 13.14 9.30
CA LYS A 157 -2.01 12.65 10.39
C LYS A 157 -2.03 11.13 10.46
N ASN A 158 -0.85 10.54 10.65
CA ASN A 158 -0.59 9.09 10.71
C ASN A 158 -0.66 8.34 9.38
N ILE A 159 -0.87 9.04 8.25
CA ILE A 159 -0.67 8.47 6.92
C ILE A 159 0.72 8.90 6.43
N SER A 160 1.49 7.93 5.94
CA SER A 160 2.81 8.16 5.34
C SER A 160 2.83 7.65 3.90
N PHE A 161 3.88 7.99 3.15
CA PHE A 161 4.13 7.47 1.81
C PHE A 161 3.96 5.95 1.74
N LYS A 162 4.55 5.19 2.67
CA LYS A 162 4.39 3.74 2.72
C LYS A 162 2.92 3.30 2.70
N LEU A 163 2.08 3.91 3.54
CA LEU A 163 0.68 3.50 3.69
C LEU A 163 -0.15 3.92 2.48
N ARG A 164 0.10 5.13 1.96
CA ARG A 164 -0.51 5.63 0.73
C ARG A 164 -0.14 4.74 -0.46
N ASP A 165 1.14 4.40 -0.62
CA ASP A 165 1.64 3.55 -1.71
C ASP A 165 1.08 2.14 -1.61
N LEU A 166 0.91 1.60 -0.39
CA LEU A 166 0.22 0.32 -0.18
C LEU A 166 -1.23 0.39 -0.65
N ALA A 167 -1.94 1.47 -0.33
CA ALA A 167 -3.32 1.63 -0.74
C ALA A 167 -3.44 1.78 -2.27
N LEU A 168 -2.58 2.61 -2.88
CA LEU A 168 -2.52 2.80 -4.34
C LEU A 168 -2.13 1.54 -5.10
N SER A 169 -1.28 0.67 -4.54
CA SER A 169 -0.84 -0.55 -5.22
C SER A 169 -2.00 -1.53 -5.53
N ASN A 170 -3.13 -1.41 -4.83
CA ASN A 170 -4.35 -2.17 -5.16
C ASN A 170 -4.99 -1.76 -6.50
N PHE A 171 -4.66 -0.58 -7.03
CA PHE A 171 -5.30 -0.01 -8.22
C PHE A 171 -4.28 0.33 -9.32
N SER A 172 -3.01 0.50 -8.97
CA SER A 172 -1.95 0.87 -9.89
C SER A 172 -0.70 0.00 -9.73
N PRO A 173 -0.11 -0.50 -10.82
CA PRO A 173 1.16 -1.25 -10.77
C PRO A 173 2.39 -0.36 -10.53
N HIS A 174 2.20 0.97 -10.44
CA HIS A 174 3.30 1.93 -10.28
C HIS A 174 3.64 2.22 -8.82
N TYR A 175 2.83 1.75 -7.88
CA TYR A 175 3.01 1.98 -6.45
C TYR A 175 3.30 0.67 -5.73
N ALA A 176 4.20 0.72 -4.75
CA ALA A 176 4.50 -0.41 -3.87
C ALA A 176 4.95 0.13 -2.50
N ALA A 177 4.56 -0.56 -1.44
CA ALA A 177 4.95 -0.18 -0.09
C ALA A 177 6.32 -0.73 0.28
N PHE A 178 7.34 0.12 0.30
CA PHE A 178 8.67 -0.25 0.78
C PHE A 178 8.73 -0.13 2.30
N ASP A 179 8.76 -1.28 2.97
CA ASP A 179 8.95 -1.34 4.42
C ASP A 179 10.21 -2.10 4.81
N LEU A 180 10.45 -2.21 6.12
CA LEU A 180 11.64 -2.88 6.65
C LEU A 180 11.80 -4.32 6.14
N HIS A 181 10.70 -5.03 5.83
CA HIS A 181 10.80 -6.38 5.28
C HIS A 181 11.28 -6.35 3.84
N VAL A 182 10.75 -5.44 3.02
CA VAL A 182 11.22 -5.23 1.63
C VAL A 182 12.68 -4.77 1.63
N THR A 183 13.03 -3.74 2.41
CA THR A 183 14.42 -3.26 2.55
C THR A 183 15.36 -4.39 2.95
N ARG A 184 14.95 -5.25 3.89
CA ARG A 184 15.76 -6.37 4.35
C ARG A 184 15.95 -7.44 3.27
N VAL A 185 14.94 -7.72 2.45
CA VAL A 185 15.08 -8.62 1.28
C VAL A 185 16.05 -8.00 0.28
N LEU A 186 15.83 -6.74 -0.12
CA LEU A 186 16.67 -6.00 -1.07
C LEU A 186 18.15 -5.93 -0.63
N THR A 187 18.38 -5.71 0.66
CA THR A 187 19.74 -5.69 1.24
C THR A 187 20.38 -7.07 1.15
N ARG A 188 19.65 -8.14 1.49
CA ARG A 188 20.19 -9.51 1.50
C ARG A 188 20.43 -10.08 0.10
N ILE A 189 19.68 -9.65 -0.89
CA ILE A 189 19.93 -10.01 -2.29
C ILE A 189 21.00 -9.12 -2.92
N GLY A 190 21.56 -8.14 -2.21
CA GLY A 190 22.66 -7.30 -2.70
C GLY A 190 22.25 -6.14 -3.60
N TRP A 191 20.97 -5.78 -3.65
CA TRP A 191 20.46 -4.64 -4.43
C TRP A 191 20.46 -3.32 -3.65
N LEU A 192 20.60 -3.39 -2.33
CA LEU A 192 20.80 -2.22 -1.48
C LEU A 192 22.04 -2.43 -0.63
N ASN A 193 23.07 -1.61 -0.85
CA ASN A 193 24.34 -1.76 -0.14
C ASN A 193 24.48 -0.69 0.95
N TYR A 194 23.91 -0.95 2.12
CA TYR A 194 24.12 -0.10 3.30
C TYR A 194 25.46 -0.48 3.96
N GLY A 195 26.47 0.37 3.83
CA GLY A 195 27.72 0.27 4.59
C GLY A 195 28.82 -0.65 4.02
N PHE A 196 28.76 -1.02 2.74
CA PHE A 196 29.87 -1.72 2.07
C PHE A 196 30.33 -0.95 0.83
N SER A 197 31.64 -0.80 0.66
CA SER A 197 32.24 -0.25 -0.56
C SER A 197 32.02 -1.23 -1.72
N LEU A 198 31.31 -0.79 -2.75
CA LEU A 198 31.19 -1.51 -4.02
C LEU A 198 32.55 -1.52 -4.74
N VAL A 199 32.87 -2.59 -5.48
CA VAL A 199 34.03 -2.63 -6.36
C VAL A 199 33.54 -2.40 -7.78
N GLY A 200 33.96 -1.29 -8.40
CA GLY A 200 33.47 -0.86 -9.72
C GLY A 200 32.48 0.31 -9.62
N ASN A 201 32.08 0.81 -10.80
CA ASN A 201 31.56 2.16 -11.05
C ASN A 201 30.92 2.89 -9.84
N ASN A 202 31.67 3.86 -9.31
CA ASN A 202 31.27 4.70 -8.17
C ASN A 202 30.23 5.77 -8.54
N ASP A 203 29.78 5.85 -9.80
CA ASP A 203 28.73 6.78 -10.25
C ASP A 203 27.36 6.54 -9.59
N LEU A 204 27.20 5.43 -8.84
CA LEU A 204 26.00 5.13 -8.05
C LEU A 204 26.05 5.71 -6.64
N GLU A 205 27.18 6.27 -6.20
CA GLU A 205 27.18 7.14 -5.02
C GLU A 205 26.36 8.38 -5.36
N CYS A 206 25.31 8.65 -4.57
CA CYS A 206 24.56 9.90 -4.66
C CYS A 206 25.56 11.07 -4.82
N PRO A 207 25.42 11.93 -5.84
CA PRO A 207 26.26 13.10 -5.93
C PRO A 207 26.07 13.87 -4.64
N VAL A 208 27.14 13.91 -3.84
CA VAL A 208 27.24 14.78 -2.68
C VAL A 208 26.89 16.16 -3.21
N LEU A 209 25.78 16.74 -2.72
CA LEU A 209 25.45 18.13 -2.96
C LEU A 209 26.67 18.93 -2.49
N GLN A 210 27.44 19.45 -3.45
CA GLN A 210 28.48 20.41 -3.16
C GLN A 210 27.76 21.72 -2.79
N GLU A 211 27.87 22.09 -1.52
CA GLU A 211 27.54 23.44 -1.03
C GLU A 211 28.53 24.48 -1.58
#